data_AF-A0A176RTM8-F1
#
_entry.id   AF-A0A176RTM8-F1
#
_cell.length_a   1.000
_cell.length_b   1.000
_cell.length_c   1.000
_cell.angle_alpha   90.00
_cell.angle_beta   90.00
_cell.angle_gamma   90.00
#
_symmetry.space_group_name_H-M   'P 1'
#
loop_
_entity.id
_entity.type
_entity.pdbx_description
1 polymer ?
#
loop_
_entity_poly.entity_id
_entity_poly.type
_entity_poly.pdbx_seq_one_letter_code
_entity_poly.pdbx_strand_id
1 'polypeptide(L)'
;MTSPLRVGIGGPVGSGKTALLDGLCKRLRNDYQVAAITNDIYTKEDAQFLIRSGALSEERIVGVETGGCPHTAIREDASINLAAISQIRKGGPGITRSDLLVINKIDLAPLVGASIEVMERDAKKMRGELPFLLTNLKMGLGLEDVAQFIGRWFR
;
A
#
# COMPACT_ATOMS: atom_id res chain seq x y z
N MET A 1 3.06 -12.21 -24.22
CA MET A 1 2.10 -11.95 -23.13
C MET A 1 2.73 -10.90 -22.22
N THR A 2 2.13 -9.73 -22.12
CA THR A 2 2.58 -8.67 -21.20
C THR A 2 2.29 -9.10 -19.76
N SER A 3 3.29 -9.01 -18.89
CA SER A 3 3.09 -9.24 -17.45
C SER A 3 2.15 -8.17 -16.87
N PRO A 4 1.31 -8.53 -15.88
CA PRO A 4 0.44 -7.54 -15.23
C PRO A 4 1.27 -6.47 -14.52
N LEU A 5 0.77 -5.23 -14.51
CA LEU A 5 1.32 -4.15 -13.70
C LEU A 5 1.12 -4.48 -12.21
N ARG A 6 2.20 -4.48 -11.43
CA ARG A 6 2.17 -4.75 -10.00
C ARG A 6 2.33 -3.46 -9.22
N VAL A 7 1.27 -3.09 -8.49
CA VAL A 7 1.27 -1.92 -7.62
C VAL A 7 1.40 -2.36 -6.17
N GLY A 8 2.50 -1.99 -5.51
CA GLY A 8 2.68 -2.20 -4.07
C GLY A 8 2.09 -1.03 -3.29
N ILE A 9 1.29 -1.28 -2.25
CA ILE A 9 0.78 -0.25 -1.35
C ILE A 9 1.43 -0.42 0.03
N GLY A 10 2.28 0.53 0.40
CA GLY A 10 3.00 0.58 1.67
C GLY A 10 2.53 1.70 2.59
N GLY A 11 2.87 1.58 3.88
CA GLY A 11 2.55 2.59 4.90
C GLY A 11 2.32 1.99 6.29
N PRO A 12 2.30 2.81 7.36
CA PRO A 12 2.14 2.38 8.75
C PRO A 12 0.93 1.48 9.05
N VAL A 13 0.93 0.77 10.18
CA VAL A 13 -0.30 0.12 10.67
C VAL A 13 -1.35 1.19 10.93
N GLY A 14 -2.61 0.89 10.63
CA GLY A 14 -3.69 1.88 10.72
C GLY A 14 -3.59 3.00 9.69
N SER A 15 -2.63 2.98 8.75
CA SER A 15 -2.50 4.01 7.72
C SER A 15 -3.51 3.92 6.57
N GLY A 16 -4.58 3.14 6.71
CA GLY A 16 -5.65 3.12 5.71
C GLY A 16 -5.20 2.61 4.33
N LYS A 17 -4.15 1.78 4.26
CA LYS A 17 -3.72 1.09 3.03
C LYS A 17 -4.88 0.33 2.38
N THR A 18 -5.66 -0.38 3.19
CA THR A 18 -6.84 -1.15 2.76
C THR A 18 -7.92 -0.24 2.17
N ALA A 19 -8.12 0.96 2.74
CA ALA A 19 -9.04 1.95 2.19
C ALA A 19 -8.53 2.52 0.85
N LEU A 20 -7.22 2.68 0.66
CA LEU A 20 -6.64 3.13 -0.61
C LEU A 20 -6.82 2.05 -1.67
N LEU A 21 -6.54 0.81 -1.30
CA LEU A 21 -6.76 -0.35 -2.16
C LEU A 21 -8.23 -0.47 -2.56
N ASP A 22 -9.17 -0.32 -1.63
CA ASP A 22 -10.61 -0.30 -1.93
C ASP A 22 -10.97 0.79 -2.96
N GLY A 23 -10.55 2.03 -2.70
CA GLY A 23 -10.79 3.16 -3.61
C GLY A 23 -10.22 2.93 -5.01
N LEU A 24 -8.99 2.42 -5.11
CA LEU A 24 -8.34 2.12 -6.38
C LEU A 24 -9.07 1.00 -7.13
N CYS A 25 -9.43 -0.09 -6.44
CA CYS A 25 -10.21 -1.18 -7.03
C CYS A 25 -11.53 -0.67 -7.60
N LYS A 26 -12.30 0.09 -6.83
CA LYS A 26 -13.58 0.65 -7.27
C LYS A 26 -13.42 1.60 -8.48
N ARG A 27 -12.36 2.40 -8.48
CA ARG A 27 -12.06 3.36 -9.55
C ARG A 27 -11.63 2.69 -10.86
N LEU A 28 -10.90 1.57 -10.79
CA LEU A 28 -10.22 0.96 -11.93
C LEU A 28 -10.91 -0.28 -12.49
N ARG A 29 -11.74 -0.97 -11.70
CA ARG A 29 -12.34 -2.28 -12.08
C ARG A 29 -13.21 -2.27 -13.34
N ASN A 30 -13.70 -1.10 -13.76
CA ASN A 30 -14.53 -0.98 -14.97
C ASN A 30 -13.67 -0.85 -16.23
N ASP A 31 -12.44 -0.35 -16.09
CA ASP A 31 -11.54 -0.04 -17.20
C ASP A 31 -10.43 -1.12 -17.34
N TYR A 32 -10.10 -1.83 -16.27
CA TYR A 32 -8.99 -2.78 -16.21
C TYR A 32 -9.36 -4.10 -15.52
N GLN A 33 -8.65 -5.17 -15.88
CA GLN A 33 -8.67 -6.43 -15.11
C GLN A 33 -7.82 -6.26 -13.85
N VAL A 34 -8.48 -6.05 -12.71
CA VAL A 34 -7.84 -5.80 -11.41
C VAL A 34 -8.03 -7.00 -10.50
N ALA A 35 -6.95 -7.35 -9.79
CA ALA A 35 -6.97 -8.27 -8.65
C ALA A 35 -6.29 -7.59 -7.45
N ALA A 36 -6.75 -7.91 -6.24
CA ALA A 36 -6.23 -7.37 -5.00
C ALA A 36 -5.62 -8.48 -4.14
N ILE A 37 -4.40 -8.25 -3.66
CA ILE A 37 -3.73 -9.14 -2.71
C ILE A 37 -3.48 -8.35 -1.44
N THR A 38 -4.03 -8.81 -0.33
CA THR A 38 -3.80 -8.22 1.00
C THR A 38 -2.90 -9.13 1.81
N ASN A 39 -1.99 -8.53 2.56
CA ASN A 39 -1.09 -9.24 3.46
C ASN A 39 -1.37 -8.76 4.87
N ASP A 40 -1.81 -9.66 5.72
CA ASP A 40 -2.09 -9.39 7.12
C ASP A 40 -1.38 -10.44 7.98
N ILE A 41 -1.11 -10.12 9.24
CA ILE A 41 -0.21 -10.88 10.09
C ILE A 41 -0.95 -12.07 10.74
N TYR A 42 -2.20 -11.87 11.15
CA TYR A 42 -2.97 -12.84 11.93
C TYR A 42 -4.37 -13.14 11.39
N THR A 43 -4.88 -12.30 10.49
CA THR A 43 -6.28 -12.37 10.06
C THR A 43 -6.42 -12.21 8.55
N LYS A 44 -7.63 -12.44 8.04
CA LYS A 44 -8.02 -12.10 6.66
C LYS A 44 -8.95 -10.89 6.63
N GLU A 45 -8.88 -10.04 7.66
CA GLU A 45 -9.81 -8.91 7.83
C GLU A 45 -9.75 -7.93 6.67
N ASP A 46 -8.54 -7.62 6.17
CA ASP A 46 -8.36 -6.74 5.02
C ASP A 46 -9.03 -7.31 3.75
N ALA A 47 -8.88 -8.61 3.48
CA ALA A 47 -9.53 -9.25 2.33
C ALA A 47 -11.06 -9.24 2.48
N GLN A 48 -11.55 -9.61 3.66
CA GLN A 48 -12.99 -9.61 3.95
C GLN A 48 -13.60 -8.21 3.92
N PHE A 49 -12.85 -7.18 4.34
CA PHE A 49 -13.25 -5.79 4.20
C PHE A 49 -13.45 -5.43 2.72
N LEU A 50 -12.50 -5.77 1.85
CA LEU A 50 -12.62 -5.51 0.41
C LEU A 50 -13.83 -6.22 -0.20
N ILE A 51 -14.07 -7.48 0.16
CA ILE A 51 -15.25 -8.24 -0.30
C ILE A 51 -16.55 -7.55 0.16
N ARG A 52 -16.68 -7.25 1.47
CA ARG A 52 -17.87 -6.60 2.05
C ARG A 52 -18.12 -5.21 1.48
N SER A 53 -17.06 -4.46 1.21
CA SER A 53 -17.14 -3.12 0.63
C SER A 53 -17.53 -3.15 -0.86
N GLY A 54 -17.58 -4.34 -1.47
CA GLY A 54 -17.82 -4.54 -2.89
C GLY A 54 -16.70 -3.94 -3.73
N ALA A 55 -15.44 -4.08 -3.32
CA ALA A 55 -14.30 -3.55 -4.08
C ALA A 55 -14.16 -4.26 -5.43
N LEU A 56 -14.12 -5.60 -5.39
CA LEU A 56 -14.07 -6.52 -6.52
C LEU A 56 -14.93 -7.75 -6.20
N SER A 57 -15.13 -8.62 -7.18
CA SER A 57 -15.68 -9.96 -6.92
C SER A 57 -14.70 -10.80 -6.09
N GLU A 58 -15.23 -11.72 -5.28
CA GLU A 58 -14.46 -12.47 -4.28
C GLU A 58 -13.30 -13.25 -4.90
N GLU A 59 -13.49 -13.83 -6.08
CA GLU A 59 -12.45 -14.59 -6.78
C GLU A 59 -11.24 -13.73 -7.22
N ARG A 60 -11.36 -12.41 -7.16
CA ARG A 60 -10.29 -11.44 -7.49
C ARG A 60 -9.59 -10.88 -6.25
N ILE A 61 -9.95 -11.35 -5.05
CA ILE A 61 -9.39 -10.87 -3.78
C ILE A 61 -8.71 -12.05 -3.09
N VAL A 62 -7.43 -11.89 -2.78
CA VAL A 62 -6.64 -12.91 -2.08
C VAL A 62 -6.09 -12.32 -0.79
N GLY A 63 -6.45 -12.91 0.34
CA GLY A 63 -5.85 -12.60 1.65
C GLY A 63 -4.74 -13.59 1.98
N VAL A 64 -3.53 -13.10 2.21
CA VAL A 64 -2.36 -13.89 2.59
C VAL A 64 -2.01 -13.61 4.05
N GLU A 65 -1.93 -14.68 4.84
CA GLU A 65 -1.45 -14.64 6.22
C GLU A 65 0.07 -14.82 6.23
N THR A 66 0.78 -13.80 6.70
CA THR A 66 2.26 -13.79 6.65
C THR A 66 2.91 -14.43 7.88
N GLY A 67 2.16 -14.55 9.00
CA GLY A 67 2.65 -15.09 10.26
C GLY A 67 3.68 -14.18 10.95
N GLY A 68 3.57 -14.03 12.28
CA GLY A 68 4.53 -13.26 13.07
C GLY A 68 4.42 -13.57 14.57
N CYS A 69 5.53 -13.53 15.31
CA CYS A 69 5.50 -13.75 16.76
C CYS A 69 4.71 -12.62 17.48
N PRO A 70 3.82 -12.98 18.42
CA PRO A 70 2.80 -12.08 19.02
C PRO A 70 3.34 -10.83 19.71
N HIS A 71 4.63 -10.77 20.02
CA HIS A 71 5.25 -9.68 20.77
C HIS A 71 5.52 -8.39 19.97
N THR A 72 5.31 -8.39 18.64
CA THR A 72 5.60 -7.22 17.77
C THR A 72 4.37 -6.37 17.47
N ALA A 73 3.16 -6.90 17.70
CA ALA A 73 1.91 -6.28 17.25
C ALA A 73 1.19 -5.45 18.34
N ILE A 74 1.63 -5.54 19.59
CA ILE A 74 0.94 -4.90 20.73
C ILE A 74 1.98 -4.22 21.62
N ARG A 75 2.29 -2.94 21.35
CA ARG A 75 2.71 -2.00 22.40
C ARG A 75 2.13 -0.63 22.10
N GLU A 76 1.39 -0.09 23.07
CA GLU A 76 0.92 1.28 23.17
C GLU A 76 2.13 2.24 23.20
N ASP A 77 2.68 2.55 22.03
CA ASP A 77 3.70 3.59 21.88
C ASP A 77 3.80 3.95 20.39
N ALA A 78 4.34 5.14 20.09
CA ALA A 78 4.62 5.65 18.74
C ALA A 78 5.50 4.72 17.87
N SER A 79 5.96 3.60 18.44
CA SER A 79 6.57 2.43 17.81
C SER A 79 5.88 1.93 16.53
N ILE A 80 4.57 2.11 16.38
CA ILE A 80 3.82 1.71 15.18
C ILE A 80 4.25 2.53 13.94
N ASN A 81 4.56 3.81 14.13
CA ASN A 81 5.01 4.68 13.06
C ASN A 81 6.49 4.43 12.72
N LEU A 82 7.32 4.17 13.74
CA LEU A 82 8.70 3.74 13.54
C LEU A 82 8.77 2.35 12.88
N ALA A 83 7.84 1.46 13.17
CA ALA A 83 7.70 0.15 12.50
C ALA A 83 7.35 0.30 11.01
N ALA A 84 6.65 1.37 10.63
CA ALA A 84 6.37 1.69 9.23
C ALA A 84 7.62 2.12 8.46
N ILE A 85 8.41 3.02 9.07
CA ILE A 85 9.72 3.41 8.54
C ILE A 85 10.64 2.19 8.51
N SER A 86 10.58 1.35 9.55
CA SER A 86 11.30 0.08 9.61
C SER A 86 10.85 -0.90 8.53
N GLN A 87 9.57 -0.99 8.16
CA GLN A 87 9.09 -1.84 7.07
C GLN A 87 9.55 -1.35 5.70
N ILE A 88 9.52 -0.03 5.46
CA ILE A 88 10.10 0.56 4.24
C ILE A 88 11.59 0.19 4.19
N ARG A 89 12.33 0.39 5.29
CA ARG A 89 13.78 0.08 5.38
C ARG A 89 14.13 -1.40 5.33
N LYS A 90 13.30 -2.28 5.90
CA LYS A 90 13.48 -3.74 5.89
C LYS A 90 13.32 -4.32 4.49
N GLY A 91 12.57 -3.63 3.63
CA GLY A 91 12.32 -4.06 2.27
C GLY A 91 11.42 -5.30 2.20
N GLY A 92 11.06 -5.64 0.96
CA GLY A 92 10.21 -6.78 0.63
C GLY A 92 9.89 -6.77 -0.88
N PRO A 93 9.40 -7.88 -1.46
CA PRO A 93 9.14 -7.96 -2.89
C PRO A 93 8.19 -6.86 -3.40
N GLY A 94 7.17 -6.51 -2.62
CA GLY A 94 6.24 -5.43 -2.95
C GLY A 94 6.83 -4.01 -2.88
N ILE A 95 7.93 -3.81 -2.15
CA ILE A 95 8.61 -2.50 -2.02
C ILE A 95 9.74 -2.36 -3.04
N THR A 96 10.40 -3.46 -3.39
CA THR A 96 11.61 -3.45 -4.23
C THR A 96 11.37 -3.89 -5.66
N ARG A 97 10.32 -4.68 -5.94
CA ARG A 97 10.07 -5.30 -7.26
C ARG A 97 8.73 -4.92 -7.88
N SER A 98 7.88 -4.17 -7.18
CA SER A 98 6.64 -3.63 -7.76
C SER A 98 6.97 -2.61 -8.84
N ASP A 99 6.18 -2.61 -9.90
CA ASP A 99 6.32 -1.69 -11.02
C ASP A 99 5.93 -0.27 -10.60
N LEU A 100 5.04 -0.12 -9.61
CA LEU A 100 4.73 1.13 -8.90
C LEU A 100 4.65 0.87 -7.38
N LEU A 101 5.25 1.73 -6.56
CA LEU A 101 5.03 1.76 -5.11
C LEU A 101 4.17 2.97 -4.73
N VAL A 102 3.13 2.76 -3.93
CA VAL A 102 2.29 3.81 -3.36
C VAL A 102 2.50 3.85 -1.86
N ILE A 103 2.89 5.01 -1.32
CA ILE A 103 3.12 5.21 0.12
C ILE A 103 2.02 6.11 0.67
N ASN A 104 1.15 5.55 1.52
CA ASN A 104 -0.03 6.25 2.04
C ASN A 104 0.22 6.96 3.38
N LYS A 105 -0.62 7.97 3.66
CA LYS A 105 -0.67 8.83 4.87
C LYS A 105 0.60 9.59 5.20
N ILE A 106 1.06 10.36 4.23
CA ILE A 106 2.18 11.29 4.43
C ILE A 106 1.89 12.42 5.43
N ASP A 107 0.62 12.73 5.68
CA ASP A 107 0.16 13.75 6.63
C ASP A 107 0.47 13.43 8.08
N LEU A 108 0.58 12.15 8.42
CA LEU A 108 0.94 11.73 9.77
C LEU A 108 2.44 11.85 10.04
N ALA A 109 3.27 12.00 9.02
CA ALA A 109 4.71 11.97 9.16
C ALA A 109 5.24 13.02 10.18
N PRO A 110 4.82 14.30 10.13
CA PRO A 110 5.25 15.31 11.11
C PRO A 110 4.80 15.00 12.55
N LEU A 111 3.63 14.36 12.70
CA LEU A 111 3.03 14.07 14.01
C LEU A 111 3.74 12.95 14.76
N VAL A 112 4.57 12.16 14.06
CA VAL A 112 5.17 10.92 14.58
C VAL A 112 6.69 10.95 14.49
N GLY A 113 7.26 12.14 14.24
CA GLY A 113 8.70 12.33 14.08
C GLY A 113 9.28 11.71 12.81
N ALA A 114 8.45 11.45 11.80
CA ALA A 114 8.89 10.93 10.50
C ALA A 114 9.11 12.08 9.50
N SER A 115 10.20 12.01 8.74
CA SER A 115 10.46 12.97 7.65
C SER A 115 10.03 12.36 6.32
N ILE A 116 9.15 13.07 5.60
CA ILE A 116 8.72 12.71 4.24
C ILE A 116 9.94 12.66 3.31
N GLU A 117 10.86 13.62 3.42
CA GLU A 117 12.09 13.68 2.64
C GLU A 117 12.97 12.43 2.85
N VAL A 118 13.07 11.96 4.10
CA VAL A 118 13.79 10.72 4.40
C VAL A 118 13.08 9.51 3.79
N MET A 119 11.75 9.45 3.86
CA MET A 119 10.97 8.36 3.26
C MET A 119 11.13 8.33 1.73
N GLU A 120 11.08 9.49 1.06
CA GLU A 120 11.33 9.60 -0.38
C GLU A 120 12.75 9.18 -0.74
N ARG A 121 13.75 9.65 0.00
CA ARG A 121 15.15 9.29 -0.22
C ARG A 121 15.38 7.79 -0.05
N ASP A 122 14.81 7.21 1.01
CA ASP A 122 14.95 5.77 1.29
C ASP A 122 14.21 4.95 0.20
N ALA A 123 13.03 5.40 -0.25
CA ALA A 123 12.31 4.78 -1.38
C ALA A 123 13.11 4.86 -2.69
N LYS A 124 13.66 6.03 -3.06
CA LYS A 124 14.55 6.21 -4.23
C LYS A 124 15.75 5.27 -4.14
N LYS A 125 16.43 5.22 -2.99
CA LYS A 125 17.60 4.37 -2.80
C LYS A 125 17.27 2.88 -2.99
N MET A 126 16.11 2.43 -2.52
CA MET A 126 15.71 1.03 -2.59
C MET A 126 15.14 0.61 -3.94
N ARG A 127 14.60 1.57 -4.70
CA ARG A 127 13.87 1.33 -5.95
C ARG A 127 14.66 1.71 -7.21
N GLY A 128 15.73 2.49 -7.07
CA GLY A 128 16.45 3.04 -8.22
C GLY A 128 15.51 3.89 -9.07
N GLU A 129 15.38 3.54 -10.34
CA GLU A 129 14.50 4.22 -11.31
C GLU A 129 13.02 3.80 -11.22
N LEU A 130 12.68 2.80 -10.38
CA LEU A 130 11.30 2.33 -10.29
C LEU A 130 10.40 3.39 -9.60
N PRO A 131 9.26 3.75 -10.21
CA PRO A 131 8.45 4.88 -9.76
C PRO A 131 7.78 4.59 -8.42
N PHE A 132 7.53 5.66 -7.67
CA PHE A 132 6.69 5.64 -6.48
C PHE A 132 5.86 6.92 -6.38
N LEU A 133 4.72 6.84 -5.71
CA LEU A 133 3.82 7.95 -5.46
C LEU A 133 3.47 8.04 -3.97
N LEU A 134 3.37 9.27 -3.47
CA LEU A 134 2.92 9.56 -2.13
C LEU A 134 1.42 9.88 -2.14
N THR A 135 0.66 9.37 -1.18
CA THR A 135 -0.80 9.58 -1.12
C THR A 135 -1.26 9.96 0.28
N ASN A 136 -2.39 10.66 0.35
CA ASN A 136 -3.09 10.96 1.58
C ASN A 136 -4.61 10.89 1.34
N LEU A 137 -5.18 9.74 1.68
CA LEU A 137 -6.61 9.52 1.53
C LEU A 137 -7.50 10.44 2.38
N LYS A 138 -7.05 10.90 3.56
CA LYS A 138 -7.88 11.78 4.40
C LYS A 138 -8.17 13.11 3.71
N MET A 139 -7.27 13.54 2.82
CA MET A 139 -7.40 14.76 2.04
C MET A 139 -7.84 14.50 0.60
N GLY A 140 -8.16 13.25 0.24
CA GLY A 140 -8.48 12.86 -1.15
C GLY A 140 -7.28 12.96 -2.12
N LEU A 141 -6.05 13.09 -1.60
CA LEU A 141 -4.84 13.28 -2.40
C LEU A 141 -4.26 11.93 -2.83
N GLY A 142 -3.87 11.83 -4.10
CA GLY A 142 -3.08 10.71 -4.62
C GLY A 142 -3.87 9.53 -5.21
N LEU A 143 -5.18 9.41 -4.97
CA LEU A 143 -5.98 8.33 -5.58
C LEU A 143 -6.03 8.47 -7.10
N GLU A 144 -6.40 9.66 -7.59
CA GLU A 144 -6.49 9.92 -9.02
C GLU A 144 -5.11 9.97 -9.67
N ASP A 145 -4.08 10.42 -8.97
CA ASP A 145 -2.69 10.41 -9.47
C ASP A 145 -2.21 8.98 -9.74
N VAL A 146 -2.52 8.05 -8.83
CA VAL A 146 -2.23 6.62 -9.01
C VAL A 146 -3.06 6.04 -10.17
N ALA A 147 -4.35 6.37 -10.25
CA ALA A 147 -5.21 5.91 -11.34
C ALA A 147 -4.71 6.42 -12.71
N GLN A 148 -4.31 7.69 -12.81
CA GLN A 148 -3.74 8.27 -14.02
C GLN A 148 -2.39 7.65 -14.38
N PHE A 149 -1.53 7.37 -13.40
CA PHE A 149 -0.28 6.65 -13.65
C PHE A 149 -0.55 5.29 -14.28
N ILE A 150 -1.47 4.52 -13.70
CA ILE A 150 -1.87 3.21 -14.23
C ILE A 150 -2.43 3.36 -15.66
N GLY A 151 -3.25 4.38 -15.90
CA GLY A 151 -3.78 4.64 -17.23
C GLY A 151 -2.72 4.99 -18.28
N ARG A 152 -1.65 5.69 -17.89
CA ARG A 152 -0.51 5.97 -18.77
C ARG A 152 0.37 4.74 -19.02
N TRP A 153 0.46 3.81 -18.06
CA TRP A 153 1.26 2.60 -18.20
C TRP A 153 0.78 1.68 -19.32
N PHE A 154 -0.54 1.62 -19.54
CA PHE A 154 -1.15 0.76 -20.55
C PHE A 154 -1.32 1.42 -21.93
N ARG A 155 -0.86 2.66 -22.11
CA ARG A 155 -0.80 3.36 -23.40
C ARG A 155 0.56 3.16 -24.04
#